data_AF-A0A5D8YKC6-F1
#
_entry.id   AF-A0A5D8YKC6-F1
#
_cell.length_a   1.000
_cell.length_b   1.000
_cell.length_c   1.000
_cell.angle_alpha   90.00
_cell.angle_beta   90.00
_cell.angle_gamma   90.00
#
_symmetry.space_group_name_H-M   'P 1'
#
loop_
_entity.id
_entity.type
_entity.pdbx_description
1 polymer ?
#
loop_
_entity_poly.entity_id
_entity_poly.type
_entity_poly.pdbx_seq_one_letter_code
_entity_poly.pdbx_strand_id
1 'polypeptide(L)'
;MNKYRINALLSNLPMKDYHKALKIIPKVIGVSANTFANYRNIRITESRDIPHQKVVQLERIFGLAPGGLDNFDTSNKTLRQLLNEFNDENHD
;
A
#
# COMPACT_ATOMS: atom_id res chain seq x y z
N MET A 1 1.03 -3.11 13.76
CA MET A 1 0.23 -2.85 12.55
C MET A 1 1.16 -2.76 11.36
N ASN A 2 0.87 -3.49 10.28
CA ASN A 2 1.67 -3.44 9.06
C ASN A 2 1.23 -2.23 8.23
N LYS A 3 2.17 -1.64 7.49
CA LYS A 3 1.91 -0.46 6.65
C LYS A 3 0.96 -0.76 5.49
N TYR A 4 1.04 -1.97 4.96
CA TYR A 4 0.20 -2.46 3.87
C TYR A 4 -0.66 -3.64 4.30
N ARG A 5 -1.87 -3.75 3.75
CA ARG A 5 -2.83 -4.81 4.09
C ARG A 5 -2.67 -6.10 3.29
N ILE A 6 -1.49 -6.33 2.70
CA ILE A 6 -1.21 -7.48 1.83
C ILE A 6 -1.47 -8.81 2.55
N ASN A 7 -1.08 -8.95 3.82
CA ASN A 7 -1.35 -10.17 4.58
C ASN A 7 -2.85 -10.41 4.77
N ALA A 8 -3.64 -9.37 5.03
CA ALA A 8 -5.10 -9.50 5.16
C ALA A 8 -5.75 -9.96 3.83
N LEU A 9 -5.30 -9.40 2.70
CA LEU A 9 -5.77 -9.80 1.37
C LEU A 9 -5.44 -11.26 1.06
N LEU A 10 -4.23 -11.70 1.42
CA LEU A 10 -3.80 -13.08 1.23
C LEU A 10 -4.52 -14.05 2.16
N SER A 11 -4.81 -13.66 3.40
CA SER A 11 -5.54 -14.48 4.38
C SER A 11 -6.99 -14.74 3.97
N ASN A 12 -7.58 -13.90 3.11
CA ASN A 12 -8.91 -14.12 2.56
C ASN A 12 -8.94 -15.20 1.46
N LEU A 13 -7.78 -15.68 0.98
CA LEU A 13 -7.71 -16.72 -0.03
C LEU A 13 -7.75 -18.13 0.61
N PRO A 14 -8.31 -19.14 -0.09
CA PRO A 14 -8.16 -20.53 0.30
C PRO A 14 -6.67 -20.91 0.43
N MET A 15 -6.33 -21.82 1.37
CA MET A 15 -4.94 -22.21 1.64
C MET A 15 -4.17 -22.67 0.39
N LYS A 16 -4.85 -23.33 -0.55
CA LYS A 16 -4.27 -23.74 -1.84
C LYS A 16 -3.86 -22.54 -2.70
N ASP A 17 -4.66 -21.49 -2.72
CA ASP A 17 -4.41 -20.28 -3.50
C ASP A 17 -3.46 -19.33 -2.79
N TYR A 18 -3.47 -19.31 -1.46
CA TYR A 18 -2.48 -18.60 -0.65
C TYR A 18 -1.05 -19.02 -1.04
N HIS A 19 -0.73 -20.31 -1.02
CA HIS A 19 0.61 -20.79 -1.38
C HIS A 19 0.98 -20.52 -2.84
N LYS A 20 0.00 -20.53 -3.75
CA LYS A 20 0.22 -20.17 -5.15
C LYS A 20 0.51 -18.68 -5.29
N ALA A 21 -0.28 -17.82 -4.66
CA ALA A 21 -0.12 -16.37 -4.67
C ALA A 21 1.27 -15.97 -4.16
N LEU A 22 1.75 -16.59 -3.08
CA LEU A 22 3.10 -16.37 -2.54
C LEU A 22 4.23 -16.67 -3.54
N LYS A 23 4.00 -17.58 -4.50
CA LYS A 23 4.98 -17.94 -5.54
C LYS A 23 4.81 -17.11 -6.81
N ILE A 24 3.58 -16.75 -7.16
CA ILE A 24 3.24 -16.07 -8.43
C ILE A 24 3.48 -14.57 -8.30
N ILE A 25 2.98 -13.93 -7.25
CA ILE A 25 3.06 -12.47 -7.06
C ILE A 25 4.49 -11.95 -7.17
N PRO A 26 5.49 -12.47 -6.41
CA PRO A 26 6.86 -11.98 -6.52
C PRO A 26 7.44 -12.10 -7.94
N LYS A 27 7.09 -13.16 -8.67
CA LYS A 27 7.53 -13.34 -10.06
C LYS A 27 6.91 -12.31 -11.00
N VAL A 28 5.60 -12.06 -10.86
CA VAL A 28 4.87 -11.10 -11.70
C VAL A 28 5.38 -9.67 -11.48
N ILE A 29 5.62 -9.29 -10.22
CA ILE A 29 6.15 -7.96 -9.91
C ILE A 29 7.67 -7.87 -10.04
N GLY A 30 8.36 -8.94 -10.45
CA GLY A 30 9.81 -8.95 -10.67
C GLY A 30 10.65 -8.69 -9.42
N VAL A 31 10.27 -9.27 -8.27
CA VAL A 31 11.04 -9.20 -7.02
C VAL A 31 11.32 -10.58 -6.45
N SER A 32 12.32 -10.69 -5.58
CA SER A 32 12.60 -11.96 -4.88
C SER A 32 11.48 -12.30 -3.89
N ALA A 33 11.31 -13.59 -3.59
CA ALA A 33 10.36 -14.04 -2.55
C ALA A 33 10.67 -13.40 -1.18
N ASN A 34 11.94 -13.16 -0.86
CA ASN A 34 12.36 -12.46 0.35
C ASN A 34 11.94 -10.99 0.34
N THR A 35 12.12 -10.30 -0.79
CA THR A 35 11.67 -8.91 -0.96
C THR A 35 10.15 -8.83 -0.77
N PHE A 36 9.39 -9.76 -1.35
CA PHE A 36 7.95 -9.82 -1.15
C PHE A 36 7.54 -10.16 0.29
N ALA A 37 8.28 -11.03 0.98
CA ALA A 37 8.08 -11.27 2.41
C ALA A 37 8.34 -10.00 3.24
N ASN A 38 9.37 -9.22 2.89
CA ASN A 38 9.64 -7.93 3.53
C ASN A 38 8.49 -6.96 3.32
N TYR A 39 8.02 -6.78 2.08
CA TYR A 39 6.90 -5.89 1.73
C TYR A 39 5.65 -6.12 2.58
N ARG A 40 5.31 -7.39 2.83
CA ARG A 40 4.14 -7.78 3.63
C ARG A 40 4.30 -7.50 5.12
N ASN A 41 5.53 -7.39 5.60
CA ASN A 41 5.90 -7.26 7.00
C ASN A 41 6.45 -5.88 7.37
N ILE A 42 6.43 -4.91 6.45
CA ILE A 42 6.80 -3.52 6.75
C ILE A 42 5.86 -3.00 7.83
N ARG A 43 6.43 -2.59 8.96
CA ARG A 43 5.68 -1.94 10.05
C ARG A 43 5.41 -0.49 9.69
N ILE A 44 4.30 0.06 10.18
CA ILE A 44 3.95 1.47 9.95
C ILE A 44 5.02 2.45 10.47
N THR A 45 5.80 2.04 11.47
CA THR A 45 6.89 2.82 12.08
C THR A 45 8.22 2.72 11.32
N GLU A 46 8.32 1.86 10.31
CA GLU A 46 9.55 1.71 9.54
C GLU A 46 9.63 2.78 8.44
N SER A 47 10.82 3.36 8.25
CA SER A 47 11.08 4.36 7.19
C SER A 47 11.10 3.75 5.78
N ARG A 48 11.31 2.44 5.69
CA ARG A 48 11.37 1.71 4.43
C ARG A 48 9.97 1.51 3.86
N ASP A 49 9.88 1.64 2.54
CA ASP A 49 8.62 1.58 1.82
C ASP A 49 8.67 0.63 0.63
N ILE A 50 7.48 0.23 0.16
CA ILE A 50 7.38 -0.46 -1.12
C ILE A 50 7.50 0.59 -2.22
N PRO A 51 8.34 0.39 -3.25
CA PRO A 51 8.38 1.30 -4.39
C PRO A 51 6.99 1.47 -5.00
N HIS A 52 6.58 2.72 -5.27
CA HIS A 52 5.22 3.03 -5.72
C HIS A 52 4.75 2.19 -6.91
N GLN A 53 5.61 1.96 -7.91
CA GLN A 53 5.28 1.10 -9.04
C GLN A 53 4.88 -0.33 -8.63
N LYS A 54 5.50 -0.89 -7.59
CA LYS A 54 5.16 -2.22 -7.06
C LYS A 54 3.85 -2.19 -6.28
N VAL A 55 3.57 -1.10 -5.56
CA VAL A 55 2.27 -0.88 -4.90
C VAL A 55 1.14 -0.91 -5.93
N VAL A 56 1.25 -0.12 -7.00
CA VAL A 56 0.24 -0.08 -8.08
C VAL A 56 0.06 -1.45 -8.74
N GLN A 57 1.14 -2.21 -8.95
CA GLN A 57 1.03 -3.57 -9.47
C GLN A 57 0.29 -4.50 -8.50
N LEU A 58 0.57 -4.42 -7.20
CA LEU A 58 -0.12 -5.21 -6.19
C LEU A 58 -1.60 -4.85 -6.11
N GLU A 59 -1.95 -3.57 -6.14
CA GLU A 59 -3.34 -3.11 -6.19
C GLU A 59 -4.10 -3.70 -7.38
N ARG A 60 -3.49 -3.68 -8.58
CA ARG A 60 -4.07 -4.31 -9.77
C ARG A 60 -4.23 -5.82 -9.63
N ILE A 61 -3.22 -6.51 -9.07
CA ILE A 61 -3.28 -7.97 -8.85
C ILE A 61 -4.40 -8.35 -7.88
N PHE A 62 -4.62 -7.54 -6.85
CA PHE A 62 -5.67 -7.76 -5.85
C PHE A 62 -7.03 -7.14 -6.23
N GLY A 63 -7.14 -6.45 -7.37
CA GLY A 63 -8.38 -5.81 -7.81
C GLY A 63 -8.81 -4.62 -6.94
N LEU A 64 -7.86 -3.88 -6.37
CA LEU A 64 -8.10 -2.75 -5.49
C LEU A 64 -8.06 -1.41 -6.24
N ALA A 65 -8.79 -0.43 -5.73
CA ALA A 65 -8.63 0.96 -6.15
C ALA A 65 -7.25 1.52 -5.72
N PRO A 66 -6.74 2.58 -6.39
CA PRO A 66 -5.51 3.25 -5.98
C PRO A 66 -5.57 3.72 -4.52
N GLY A 67 -4.52 3.46 -3.74
CA GLY A 67 -4.47 3.71 -2.29
C GLY A 67 -5.16 2.62 -1.46
N GLY A 68 -5.82 1.66 -2.11
CA GLY A 68 -6.53 0.57 -1.44
C GLY A 68 -5.61 -0.47 -0.81
N LEU A 69 -4.30 -0.45 -1.05
CA LEU A 69 -3.35 -1.35 -0.40
C LEU A 69 -2.88 -0.85 0.98
N ASP A 70 -2.99 0.45 1.23
CA ASP A 70 -2.50 1.10 2.43
C ASP A 70 -3.41 0.77 3.64
N ASN A 71 -2.81 0.62 4.82
CA ASN A 71 -3.53 0.46 6.09
C ASN A 71 -3.76 1.80 6.81
N PHE A 72 -3.38 2.91 6.19
CA PHE A 72 -3.52 4.26 6.74
C PHE A 72 -4.35 5.09 5.76
N ASP A 73 -5.13 6.01 6.31
CA ASP A 73 -5.94 6.92 5.52
C ASP A 73 -5.11 8.18 5.21
N THR A 74 -4.91 8.47 3.93
CA THR A 74 -4.25 9.70 3.45
C THR A 74 -5.30 10.74 3.08
N SER A 75 -6.10 11.14 4.06
CA SER A 75 -7.05 12.23 3.91
C SER A 75 -6.34 13.58 4.00
N ASN A 76 -5.69 14.00 2.91
CA ASN A 76 -5.18 15.37 2.80
C ASN A 76 -6.24 16.30 2.23
N LYS A 77 -6.25 17.54 2.73
CA LYS A 77 -7.05 18.62 2.15
C LYS A 77 -6.57 18.89 0.72
N THR A 78 -7.48 19.28 -0.15
CA THR A 78 -7.14 19.71 -1.50
C THR A 78 -6.30 20.99 -1.45
N LEU A 79 -5.48 21.22 -2.49
CA LEU A 79 -4.71 22.46 -2.60
C LEU A 79 -5.58 23.71 -2.44
N ARG A 80 -6.81 23.69 -2.98
CA ARG A 80 -7.75 24.81 -2.86
C ARG A 80 -8.20 25.06 -1.42
N GLN A 81 -8.44 24.00 -0.64
CA GLN A 81 -8.78 24.14 0.78
C GLN A 81 -7.58 24.68 1.57
N LEU A 82 -6.37 24.18 1.29
CA LEU A 82 -5.15 24.67 1.92
C LEU A 82 -4.91 26.16 1.61
N LEU A 83 -5.05 26.56 0.35
CA LEU A 83 -4.86 27.97 -0.05
C LEU A 83 -5.87 28.92 0.59
N ASN A 84 -7.11 28.48 0.81
CA ASN A 84 -8.09 29.29 1.53
C ASN A 84 -7.69 29.49 3.00
N GLU A 85 -7.28 28.41 3.68
CA GLU A 85 -6.85 28.46 5.08
C GLU A 85 -5.63 29.36 5.30
N PHE A 86 -4.63 29.31 4.42
CA PHE A 86 -3.45 30.17 4.52
C PHE A 86 -3.71 31.63 4.12
N ASN A 87 -4.73 31.92 3.32
CA ASN A 87 -5.08 33.30 2.97
C ASN A 87 -5.85 34.00 4.10
N ASP A 88 -6.64 33.27 4.88
CA ASP A 88 -7.39 33.81 6.01
C ASP A 88 -6.49 34.12 7.23
N GLU A 89 -5.29 33.53 7.32
CA GLU A 89 -4.29 33.82 8.37
C GLU A 89 -3.45 35.10 8.13
N ASN A 90 -3.58 35.75 6.97
CA ASN A 90 -2.82 36.97 6.62
C ASN A 90 -3.69 38.25 6.69
N HIS A 91 -4.82 38.20 7.39
CA HIS A 91 -5.71 39.33 7.61
C HIS A 91 -5.96 39.57 9.12
N ASP A 92 -4.88 39.86 9.85
CA ASP A 92 -4.89 40.57 11.14
C ASP A 92 -3.83 41.69 11.11
#